data_AF-A0A1V9VY69-F1
#
_entry.id   AF-A0A1V9VY69-F1
#
_cell.length_a   1.000
_cell.length_b   1.000
_cell.length_c   1.000
_cell.angle_alpha   90.00
_cell.angle_beta   90.00
_cell.angle_gamma   90.00
#
_symmetry.space_group_name_H-M   'P 1'
#
loop_
_entity.id
_entity.type
_entity.pdbx_description
1 polymer ?
#
loop_
_entity_poly.entity_id
_entity_poly.type
_entity_poly.pdbx_seq_one_letter_code
_entity_poly.pdbx_strand_id
1 'polypeptide(L)'
;MSVFKRLRDLTMSNVYSLIEKAEDPVKMTDQYLRDMQADVQEAEKSVAAQIALEKKFKLLFEEQEALVKKREEQAHMAVQASNLDLARRALEEKQNAEQKMNEYKASYEQNKAAADNLRAKLEEMRKQLTELKNKRETLVARVNAAKAQKNINQAMSGFDSNTAKAGLSRMEEKALQLEAEAEASGEIYKKEKSLDDEFASLNKNSAVDDELARIMKQYEK
;
A
#
# COMPACT_ATOMS: atom_id res chain seq x y z
N MET A 1 19.73 0.50 22.83
CA MET A 1 18.34 0.70 23.32
C MET A 1 17.62 -0.63 23.34
N SER A 2 17.11 -1.06 24.49
CA SER A 2 16.42 -2.36 24.66
C SER A 2 15.18 -2.45 23.76
N VAL A 3 15.00 -3.60 23.09
CA VAL A 3 13.83 -3.93 22.23
C VAL A 3 12.52 -3.70 23.00
N PHE A 4 12.51 -4.03 24.29
CA PHE A 4 11.37 -3.82 25.18
C PHE A 4 11.06 -2.35 25.47
N LYS A 5 12.07 -1.47 25.42
CA LYS A 5 11.86 -0.03 25.63
C LYS A 5 11.22 0.60 24.39
N ARG A 6 11.62 0.17 23.18
CA ARG A 6 10.96 0.57 21.94
C ARG A 6 9.53 0.05 21.90
N LEU A 7 9.29 -1.20 22.25
CA LEU A 7 7.94 -1.76 22.32
C LEU A 7 7.02 -0.98 23.29
N ARG A 8 7.56 -0.53 24.43
CA ARG A 8 6.81 0.29 25.41
C ARG A 8 6.51 1.71 24.90
N ASP A 9 7.46 2.31 24.19
CA ASP A 9 7.28 3.65 23.61
C ASP A 9 6.41 3.62 22.33
N LEU A 10 6.33 2.45 21.68
CA LEU A 10 5.50 2.13 20.52
C LEU A 10 4.10 1.64 20.92
N THR A 11 3.40 2.44 21.72
CA THR A 11 1.95 2.27 21.78
C THR A 11 1.37 2.58 20.40
N MET A 12 0.42 1.76 19.93
CA MET A 12 -0.26 1.98 18.66
C MET A 12 -0.78 3.42 18.50
N SER A 13 -1.17 4.06 19.61
CA SER A 13 -1.60 5.47 19.64
C SER A 13 -0.51 6.45 19.18
N ASN A 14 0.74 6.29 19.65
CA ASN A 14 1.85 7.14 19.21
C ASN A 14 2.14 6.95 17.72
N VAL A 15 2.10 5.71 17.25
CA VAL A 15 2.29 5.37 15.83
C VAL A 15 1.20 6.01 14.98
N TYR A 16 -0.06 5.94 15.39
CA TYR A 16 -1.16 6.60 14.66
C TYR A 16 -0.97 8.11 14.57
N SER A 17 -0.59 8.76 15.67
CA SER A 17 -0.37 10.21 15.67
C SER A 17 0.76 10.66 14.73
N LEU A 18 1.76 9.80 14.52
CA LEU A 18 2.87 10.05 13.59
C LEU A 18 2.44 9.80 12.13
N ILE A 19 1.65 8.75 11.88
CA ILE A 19 1.11 8.43 10.55
C ILE A 19 0.15 9.52 10.07
N GLU A 20 -0.71 10.05 10.95
CA GLU A 20 -1.67 11.12 10.61
C GLU A 20 -0.98 12.43 10.20
N LYS A 21 0.22 12.69 10.73
CA LYS A 21 1.00 13.91 10.43
C LYS A 21 1.98 13.72 9.27
N ALA A 22 2.10 12.52 8.73
CA ALA A 22 3.07 12.21 7.69
C ALA A 22 2.57 12.65 6.30
N GLU A 23 3.48 13.20 5.50
CA GLU A 23 3.22 13.61 4.12
C GLU A 23 2.95 12.40 3.19
N ASP A 24 3.58 11.25 3.47
CA ASP A 24 3.28 9.97 2.84
C ASP A 24 2.99 8.89 3.92
N PRO A 25 1.71 8.76 4.33
CA PRO A 25 1.32 7.86 5.41
C PRO A 25 1.51 6.39 5.04
N VAL A 26 1.53 6.05 3.73
CA VAL A 26 1.77 4.68 3.27
C VAL A 26 3.23 4.30 3.46
N LYS A 27 4.18 5.15 3.03
CA LYS A 27 5.61 4.87 3.20
C LYS A 27 6.02 4.79 4.68
N MET A 28 5.48 5.67 5.52
CA MET A 28 5.74 5.63 6.96
C MET A 28 5.19 4.35 7.59
N THR A 29 3.99 3.92 7.20
CA THR A 29 3.43 2.64 7.67
C THR A 29 4.28 1.46 7.22
N ASP A 30 4.76 1.46 5.98
CA ASP A 30 5.64 0.40 5.46
C ASP A 30 6.99 0.33 6.19
N GLN A 31 7.57 1.49 6.55
CA GLN A 31 8.79 1.53 7.35
C GLN A 31 8.54 0.98 8.76
N TYR A 32 7.45 1.42 9.40
CA TYR A 32 7.10 0.96 10.73
C TYR A 32 6.84 -0.55 10.78
N LEU A 33 6.23 -1.10 9.73
CA LEU A 33 5.99 -2.53 9.57
C LEU A 33 7.30 -3.31 9.46
N ARG A 34 8.31 -2.78 8.73
CA ARG A 34 9.65 -3.38 8.67
C ARG A 34 10.35 -3.38 10.03
N ASP A 35 10.32 -2.25 10.72
CA ASP A 35 10.97 -2.12 12.03
C ASP A 35 10.32 -3.07 13.05
N MET A 36 9.00 -3.15 13.05
CA MET A 36 8.25 -4.06 13.90
C MET A 36 8.51 -5.54 13.58
N GLN A 37 8.67 -5.89 12.29
CA GLN A 37 9.09 -7.24 11.89
C GLN A 37 10.48 -7.59 12.44
N ALA A 38 11.43 -6.67 12.36
CA ALA A 38 12.77 -6.87 12.90
C ALA A 38 12.74 -7.04 14.43
N ASP A 39 11.94 -6.22 15.12
CA ASP A 39 11.77 -6.33 16.58
C ASP A 39 11.12 -7.67 16.98
N VAL A 40 10.13 -8.17 16.21
CA VAL A 40 9.54 -9.50 16.44
C VAL A 40 10.58 -10.60 16.26
N GLN A 41 11.40 -10.55 15.21
CA GLN A 41 12.46 -11.55 15.00
C GLN A 41 13.50 -11.54 16.12
N GLU A 42 13.87 -10.37 16.64
CA GLU A 42 14.81 -10.27 17.75
C GLU A 42 14.19 -10.76 19.08
N ALA A 43 12.90 -10.47 19.29
CA ALA A 43 12.14 -11.01 20.41
C ALA A 43 12.05 -12.54 20.33
N GLU A 44 11.84 -13.12 19.15
CA GLU A 44 11.84 -14.57 18.92
C GLU A 44 13.15 -15.23 19.35
N LYS A 45 14.29 -14.64 18.97
CA LYS A 45 15.62 -15.15 19.38
C LYS A 45 15.80 -15.07 20.90
N SER A 46 15.40 -13.95 21.50
CA SER A 46 15.50 -13.74 22.95
C SER A 46 14.63 -14.74 23.72
N VAL A 47 13.40 -14.96 23.25
CA VAL A 47 12.49 -15.98 23.80
C VAL A 47 13.12 -17.36 23.64
N ALA A 48 13.63 -17.72 22.47
CA ALA A 48 14.27 -19.01 22.23
C ALA A 48 15.47 -19.25 23.17
N ALA A 49 16.30 -18.23 23.41
CA ALA A 49 17.40 -18.31 24.37
C ALA A 49 16.89 -18.56 25.80
N GLN A 50 15.82 -17.89 26.22
CA GLN A 50 15.23 -18.10 27.54
C GLN A 50 14.62 -19.51 27.68
N ILE A 51 13.98 -20.02 26.63
CA ILE A 51 13.46 -21.40 26.59
C ILE A 51 14.59 -22.42 26.65
N ALA A 52 15.73 -22.13 26.03
CA ALA A 52 16.91 -22.99 26.11
C ALA A 52 17.44 -23.06 27.55
N LEU A 53 17.47 -21.94 28.27
CA LEU A 53 17.84 -21.90 29.70
C LEU A 53 16.83 -22.68 30.56
N GLU A 54 15.53 -22.48 30.34
CA GLU A 54 14.46 -23.25 30.97
C GLU A 54 14.72 -24.76 30.82
N LYS A 55 14.92 -25.23 29.58
CA LYS A 55 15.16 -26.66 29.29
C LYS A 55 16.46 -27.17 29.90
N LYS A 56 17.52 -26.36 29.89
CA LYS A 56 18.82 -26.73 30.48
C LYS A 56 18.68 -26.98 31.99
N PHE A 57 18.06 -26.06 32.73
CA PHE A 57 17.86 -26.24 34.16
C PHE A 57 16.89 -27.38 34.48
N LYS A 58 15.89 -27.61 33.62
CA LYS A 58 15.02 -28.78 33.74
C LYS A 58 15.81 -30.09 33.68
N LEU A 59 16.69 -30.24 32.69
CA LEU A 59 17.54 -31.43 32.55
C LEU A 59 18.46 -31.61 33.75
N LEU A 60 19.12 -30.54 34.20
CA LEU A 60 20.00 -30.59 35.38
C LEU A 60 19.23 -30.99 36.65
N PHE A 61 18.00 -30.48 36.82
CA PHE A 61 17.12 -30.89 37.90
C PHE A 61 16.76 -32.38 37.83
N GLU A 62 16.33 -32.87 36.66
CA GLU A 62 15.96 -34.28 36.45
C GLU A 62 17.15 -35.23 36.66
N GLU A 63 18.36 -34.83 36.26
CA GLU A 63 19.60 -35.58 36.51
C GLU A 63 19.89 -35.72 38.02
N GLN A 64 19.76 -34.63 38.78
CA GLN A 64 19.97 -34.70 40.23
C GLN A 64 18.84 -35.48 40.91
N GLU A 65 17.59 -35.35 40.46
CA GLU A 65 16.47 -36.14 40.98
C GLU A 65 16.72 -37.65 40.78
N ALA A 66 17.20 -38.06 39.60
CA ALA A 66 17.56 -39.44 39.34
C ALA A 66 18.72 -39.92 40.23
N LEU A 67 19.71 -39.06 40.48
CA LEU A 67 20.83 -39.38 41.38
C LEU A 67 20.37 -39.56 42.83
N VAL A 68 19.46 -38.71 43.31
CA VAL A 68 18.86 -38.84 44.66
C VAL A 68 18.17 -40.20 44.81
N LYS A 69 17.31 -40.58 43.86
CA LYS A 69 16.62 -41.88 43.86
C LYS A 69 17.61 -43.04 43.86
N LYS A 70 18.65 -42.97 43.02
CA LYS A 70 19.69 -44.00 42.96
C LYS A 70 20.47 -44.14 44.27
N ARG A 71 20.85 -43.04 44.92
CA ARG A 71 21.57 -43.07 46.19
C ARG A 71 20.69 -43.56 47.34
N GLU A 72 19.40 -43.26 47.31
CA GLU A 72 18.42 -43.80 48.24
C GLU A 72 18.29 -45.32 48.12
N GLU A 73 18.13 -45.86 46.91
CA GLU A 73 18.11 -47.31 46.67
C GLU A 73 19.40 -47.98 47.16
N GLN A 74 20.56 -47.39 46.85
CA GLN A 74 21.85 -47.91 47.30
C GLN A 74 22.03 -47.87 48.81
N ALA A 75 21.52 -46.83 49.48
CA ALA A 75 21.52 -46.76 50.94
C ALA A 75 20.67 -47.89 51.53
N HIS A 76 19.47 -48.16 50.97
CA HIS A 76 18.63 -49.28 51.40
C HIS A 76 19.31 -50.63 51.21
N MET A 77 19.95 -50.88 50.06
CA MET A 77 20.71 -52.10 49.80
C MET A 77 21.88 -52.28 50.78
N ALA A 78 22.61 -51.19 51.09
CA ALA A 78 23.72 -51.24 52.04
C ALA A 78 23.26 -51.55 53.47
N VAL A 79 22.10 -51.02 53.89
CA VAL A 79 21.48 -51.36 55.18
C VAL A 79 21.06 -52.83 55.22
N GLN A 80 20.46 -53.36 54.15
CA GLN A 80 20.11 -54.78 54.06
C GLN A 80 21.33 -55.69 54.13
N ALA A 81 22.46 -55.26 53.56
CA ALA A 81 23.75 -55.93 53.66
C ALA A 81 24.48 -55.70 55.00
N SER A 82 23.86 -55.03 55.98
CA SER A 82 24.45 -54.68 57.28
C SER A 82 25.74 -53.85 57.18
N ASN A 83 25.96 -53.14 56.07
CA ASN A 83 27.13 -52.28 55.85
C ASN A 83 26.75 -50.81 56.10
N LEU A 84 26.77 -50.41 57.36
CA LEU A 84 26.33 -49.08 57.80
C LEU A 84 27.22 -47.95 57.30
N ASP A 85 28.53 -48.17 57.14
CA ASP A 85 29.45 -47.15 56.62
C ASP A 85 29.19 -46.84 55.14
N LEU A 86 28.84 -47.86 54.35
CA LEU A 86 28.43 -47.67 52.96
C LEU A 86 27.07 -46.97 52.87
N ALA A 87 26.11 -47.33 53.74
CA ALA A 87 24.81 -46.68 53.80
C ALA A 87 24.95 -45.18 54.17
N ARG A 88 25.80 -44.86 55.14
CA ARG A 88 26.06 -43.47 55.55
C ARG A 88 26.63 -42.63 54.41
N ARG A 89 27.65 -43.13 53.70
CA ARG A 89 28.21 -42.45 52.53
C ARG A 89 27.20 -42.25 51.41
N ALA A 90 26.35 -43.25 51.14
CA ALA A 90 25.28 -43.12 50.16
C ALA A 90 24.26 -42.02 50.55
N LEU A 91 23.92 -41.92 51.84
CA LEU A 91 23.03 -40.87 52.36
C LEU A 91 23.66 -39.48 52.34
N GLU A 92 24.95 -39.35 52.62
CA GLU A 92 25.68 -38.08 52.48
C GLU A 92 25.71 -37.59 51.02
N GLU A 93 25.97 -38.50 50.08
CA GLU A 93 25.88 -38.17 48.65
C GLU A 93 24.44 -37.83 48.22
N LYS A 94 23.44 -38.54 48.75
CA LYS A 94 22.01 -38.22 48.53
C LYS A 94 21.72 -36.80 48.98
N GLN A 95 22.12 -36.42 50.19
CA GLN A 95 21.88 -35.09 50.74
C GLN A 95 22.51 -33.98 49.87
N ASN A 96 23.74 -34.19 49.40
CA ASN A 96 24.41 -33.26 48.49
C ASN A 96 23.68 -33.14 47.13
N ALA A 97 23.18 -34.25 46.60
CA ALA A 97 22.39 -34.26 45.37
C ALA A 97 21.02 -33.58 45.57
N GLU A 98 20.36 -33.76 46.71
CA GLU A 98 19.11 -33.09 47.06
C GLU A 98 19.26 -31.57 47.14
N GLN A 99 20.35 -31.08 47.74
CA GLN A 99 20.65 -29.64 47.77
C GLN A 99 20.74 -29.06 46.35
N LYS A 100 21.56 -29.69 45.49
CA LYS A 100 21.70 -29.28 44.07
C LYS A 100 20.39 -29.40 43.29
N MET A 101 19.62 -30.47 43.53
CA MET A 101 18.30 -30.66 42.93
C MET A 101 17.38 -29.49 43.27
N ASN A 102 17.32 -29.07 44.53
CA ASN A 102 16.49 -27.94 44.96
C ASN A 102 16.95 -26.61 44.34
N GLU A 103 18.25 -26.37 44.26
CA GLU A 103 18.82 -25.18 43.59
C GLU A 103 18.46 -25.13 42.10
N TYR A 104 18.62 -26.25 41.39
CA TYR A 104 18.26 -26.36 39.98
C TYR A 104 16.76 -26.29 39.75
N LYS A 105 15.94 -26.83 40.66
CA LYS A 105 14.49 -26.71 40.60
C LYS A 105 14.05 -25.26 40.72
N ALA A 106 14.58 -24.51 41.70
CA ALA A 106 14.30 -23.09 41.85
C ALA A 106 14.70 -22.30 40.60
N SER A 107 15.89 -22.60 40.05
CA SER A 107 16.37 -21.99 38.80
C SER A 107 15.46 -22.34 37.61
N TYR A 108 15.01 -23.59 37.50
CA TYR A 108 14.08 -24.02 36.46
C TYR A 108 12.75 -23.26 36.55
N GLU A 109 12.14 -23.17 37.74
CA GLU A 109 10.88 -22.48 37.94
C GLU A 109 10.97 -20.98 37.61
N GLN A 110 12.05 -20.31 38.01
CA GLN A 110 12.30 -18.93 37.64
C GLN A 110 12.45 -18.75 36.12
N ASN A 111 13.24 -19.60 35.47
CA ASN A 111 13.47 -19.52 34.03
C ASN A 111 12.21 -19.85 33.23
N LYS A 112 11.38 -20.78 33.71
CA LYS A 112 10.07 -21.11 33.15
C LYS A 112 9.12 -19.92 33.23
N ALA A 113 8.97 -19.31 34.40
CA ALA A 113 8.12 -18.12 34.56
C ALA A 113 8.59 -16.96 33.66
N ALA A 114 9.90 -16.76 33.53
CA ALA A 114 10.45 -15.78 32.60
C ALA A 114 10.16 -16.14 31.13
N ALA A 115 10.33 -17.40 30.74
CA ALA A 115 10.03 -17.88 29.38
C ALA A 115 8.55 -17.70 29.03
N ASP A 116 7.63 -18.04 29.95
CA ASP A 116 6.18 -17.91 29.74
C ASP A 116 5.77 -16.44 29.58
N ASN A 117 6.30 -15.55 30.42
CA ASN A 117 6.08 -14.11 30.26
C ASN A 117 6.60 -13.57 28.92
N LEU A 118 7.77 -14.03 28.46
CA LEU A 118 8.33 -13.62 27.17
C LEU A 118 7.52 -14.18 25.99
N ARG A 119 7.03 -15.43 26.08
CA ARG A 119 6.14 -16.02 25.07
C ARG A 119 4.85 -15.21 24.92
N ALA A 120 4.21 -14.83 26.03
CA ALA A 120 2.99 -14.03 26.00
C ALA A 120 3.22 -12.65 25.35
N LYS A 121 4.32 -11.98 25.68
CA LYS A 121 4.68 -10.69 25.05
C LYS A 121 4.97 -10.84 23.56
N LEU A 122 5.66 -11.90 23.16
CA LEU A 122 5.92 -12.16 21.74
C LEU A 122 4.62 -12.39 20.96
N GLU A 123 3.66 -13.10 21.54
CA GLU A 123 2.35 -13.30 20.94
C GLU A 123 1.60 -11.97 20.76
N GLU A 124 1.64 -11.09 21.76
CA GLU A 124 1.09 -9.75 21.66
C GLU A 124 1.75 -8.95 20.52
N MET A 125 3.08 -8.99 20.40
CA MET A 125 3.80 -8.33 19.30
C MET A 125 3.37 -8.87 17.93
N ARG A 126 3.20 -10.19 17.79
CA ARG A 126 2.74 -10.81 16.53
C ARG A 126 1.31 -10.38 16.19
N LYS A 127 0.42 -10.28 17.18
CA LYS A 127 -0.94 -9.78 17.00
C LYS A 127 -0.94 -8.33 16.52
N GLN A 128 -0.20 -7.46 17.21
CA GLN A 128 -0.06 -6.05 16.83
C GLN A 128 0.52 -5.89 15.41
N LEU A 129 1.49 -6.73 15.01
CA LEU A 129 2.06 -6.71 13.66
C LEU A 129 1.00 -7.06 12.60
N THR A 130 0.13 -8.02 12.91
CA THR A 130 -0.97 -8.43 12.03
C THR A 130 -2.02 -7.32 11.91
N GLU A 131 -2.38 -6.68 13.02
CA GLU A 131 -3.28 -5.52 13.01
C GLU A 131 -2.73 -4.36 12.18
N LEU A 132 -1.41 -4.10 12.27
CA LEU A 132 -0.74 -3.07 11.48
C LEU A 132 -0.78 -3.40 9.97
N LYS A 133 -0.54 -4.66 9.59
CA LYS A 133 -0.66 -5.13 8.19
C LYS A 133 -2.05 -4.86 7.62
N ASN A 134 -3.10 -5.25 8.35
CA ASN A 134 -4.48 -5.05 7.90
C ASN A 134 -4.83 -3.56 7.76
N LYS A 135 -4.34 -2.72 8.69
CA LYS A 135 -4.54 -1.27 8.62
C LYS A 135 -3.78 -0.63 7.47
N ARG A 136 -2.57 -1.11 7.17
CA ARG A 136 -1.79 -0.69 5.99
C ARG A 136 -2.57 -0.91 4.70
N GLU A 137 -3.17 -2.08 4.53
CA GLU A 137 -3.99 -2.38 3.34
C GLU A 137 -5.19 -1.42 3.21
N THR A 138 -5.88 -1.19 4.34
CA THR A 138 -7.00 -0.23 4.39
C THR A 138 -6.54 1.20 4.05
N LEU A 139 -5.39 1.62 4.57
CA LEU A 139 -4.82 2.93 4.33
C LEU A 139 -4.44 3.11 2.85
N VAL A 140 -3.80 2.12 2.24
CA VAL A 140 -3.45 2.12 0.82
C VAL A 140 -4.71 2.26 -0.04
N ALA A 141 -5.76 1.49 0.26
CA ALA A 141 -7.03 1.60 -0.46
C ALA A 141 -7.65 3.00 -0.36
N ARG A 142 -7.67 3.59 0.85
CA ARG A 142 -8.19 4.95 1.08
C ARG A 142 -7.36 6.01 0.34
N VAL A 143 -6.04 5.91 0.39
CA VAL A 143 -5.14 6.84 -0.32
C VAL A 143 -5.35 6.74 -1.83
N ASN A 144 -5.50 5.53 -2.38
CA ASN A 144 -5.78 5.34 -3.80
C ASN A 144 -7.15 5.90 -4.21
N ALA A 145 -8.20 5.67 -3.41
CA ALA A 145 -9.52 6.24 -3.64
C ALA A 145 -9.49 7.78 -3.59
N ALA A 146 -8.80 8.37 -2.61
CA ALA A 146 -8.64 9.82 -2.51
C ALA A 146 -7.85 10.40 -3.69
N LYS A 147 -6.79 9.72 -4.15
CA LYS A 147 -6.05 10.11 -5.37
C LYS A 147 -6.94 10.05 -6.61
N ALA A 148 -7.74 8.98 -6.78
CA ALA A 148 -8.67 8.87 -7.89
C ALA A 148 -9.73 9.99 -7.86
N GLN A 149 -10.32 10.27 -6.69
CA GLN A 149 -11.28 11.37 -6.54
C GLN A 149 -10.65 12.73 -6.85
N LYS A 150 -9.41 12.97 -6.38
CA LYS A 150 -8.67 14.20 -6.69
C LYS A 150 -8.45 14.33 -8.21
N ASN A 151 -8.04 13.27 -8.88
CA ASN A 151 -7.81 13.27 -10.32
C ASN A 151 -9.12 13.52 -11.10
N ILE A 152 -10.22 12.89 -10.70
CA ILE A 152 -11.55 13.13 -11.29
C ILE A 152 -11.96 14.59 -11.09
N ASN A 153 -11.86 15.12 -9.87
CA ASN A 153 -12.21 16.51 -9.58
C ASN A 153 -11.34 17.50 -10.38
N GLN A 154 -10.04 17.21 -10.54
CA GLN A 154 -9.13 18.02 -11.36
C GLN A 154 -9.53 17.98 -12.84
N ALA A 155 -9.81 16.79 -13.39
CA ALA A 155 -10.29 16.64 -14.76
C ALA A 155 -11.63 17.37 -14.99
N MET A 156 -12.56 17.28 -14.04
CA MET A 156 -13.84 17.99 -14.07
C MET A 156 -13.67 19.51 -13.94
N SER A 157 -12.74 20.00 -13.11
CA SER A 157 -12.44 21.43 -13.02
C SER A 157 -11.76 21.98 -14.28
N GLY A 158 -11.04 21.14 -15.04
CA GLY A 158 -10.55 21.48 -16.38
C GLY A 158 -11.66 21.44 -17.44
N PHE A 159 -12.74 20.70 -17.18
CA PHE A 159 -13.96 20.66 -17.98
C PHE A 159 -14.92 21.78 -17.54
N ASP A 160 -14.45 23.03 -17.60
CA ASP A 160 -15.33 24.16 -17.38
C ASP A 160 -16.29 24.29 -18.58
N SER A 161 -17.60 24.39 -18.33
CA SER A 161 -18.59 24.62 -19.40
C SER A 161 -18.22 25.84 -20.27
N ASN A 162 -17.46 26.78 -19.72
CA ASN A 162 -16.99 27.97 -20.42
C ASN A 162 -15.90 27.69 -21.45
N THR A 163 -14.99 26.73 -21.24
CA THR A 163 -13.96 26.38 -22.23
C THR A 163 -14.54 25.56 -23.38
N ALA A 164 -15.50 24.67 -23.10
CA ALA A 164 -16.23 23.95 -24.14
C ALA A 164 -17.12 24.89 -24.98
N LYS A 165 -17.84 25.83 -24.36
CA LYS A 165 -18.61 26.87 -25.08
C LYS A 165 -17.71 27.81 -25.89
N ALA A 166 -16.59 28.26 -25.32
CA ALA A 166 -15.64 29.10 -26.04
C ALA A 166 -14.98 28.37 -27.23
N GLY A 167 -14.78 27.05 -27.12
CA GLY A 167 -14.33 26.21 -28.23
C GLY A 167 -15.40 26.08 -29.33
N LEU A 168 -16.66 25.90 -28.94
CA LEU A 168 -17.79 25.84 -29.88
C LEU A 168 -17.98 27.18 -30.61
N SER A 169 -17.97 28.31 -29.90
CA SER A 169 -18.12 29.64 -30.53
C SER A 169 -16.99 29.95 -31.52
N ARG A 170 -15.74 29.51 -31.26
CA ARG A 170 -14.65 29.65 -32.24
C ARG A 170 -14.83 28.76 -33.46
N MET A 171 -15.40 27.58 -33.30
CA MET A 171 -15.73 26.71 -34.43
C MET A 171 -16.88 27.29 -35.26
N GLU A 172 -17.90 27.87 -34.62
CA GLU A 172 -19.00 28.57 -35.28
C GLU A 172 -18.50 29.78 -36.07
N GLU A 173 -17.64 30.61 -35.49
CA GLU A 173 -17.04 31.78 -36.18
C GLU A 173 -16.19 31.34 -37.39
N LYS A 174 -15.43 30.25 -37.24
CA LYS A 174 -14.64 29.69 -38.34
C LYS A 174 -15.51 29.06 -39.43
N ALA A 175 -16.65 28.46 -39.07
CA ALA A 175 -17.62 27.94 -40.03
C ALA A 175 -18.26 29.10 -40.82
N LEU A 176 -18.70 30.16 -40.15
CA LEU A 176 -19.20 31.39 -40.78
C LEU A 176 -18.17 32.01 -41.74
N GLN A 177 -16.90 32.04 -41.35
CA GLN A 177 -15.84 32.58 -42.20
C GLN A 177 -15.62 31.71 -43.46
N LEU A 178 -15.66 30.39 -43.33
CA LEU A 178 -15.57 29.47 -44.47
C LEU A 178 -16.80 29.54 -45.38
N GLU A 179 -18.00 29.72 -44.82
CA GLU A 179 -19.23 29.97 -45.58
C GLU A 179 -19.14 31.29 -46.35
N ALA A 180 -18.69 32.37 -45.70
CA ALA A 180 -18.48 33.66 -46.35
C ALA A 180 -17.40 33.61 -47.44
N GLU A 181 -16.31 32.86 -47.24
CA GLU A 181 -15.29 32.61 -48.28
C GLU A 181 -15.86 31.81 -49.45
N ALA A 182 -16.70 30.81 -49.19
CA ALA A 182 -17.36 30.04 -50.23
C ALA A 182 -18.37 30.89 -51.02
N GLU A 183 -19.18 31.72 -50.35
CA GLU A 183 -20.07 32.69 -51.02
C GLU A 183 -19.28 33.71 -51.84
N ALA A 184 -18.20 34.28 -51.30
CA ALA A 184 -17.33 35.22 -52.01
C ALA A 184 -16.66 34.56 -53.23
N SER A 185 -16.22 33.30 -53.13
CA SER A 185 -15.72 32.55 -54.29
C SER A 185 -16.82 32.32 -55.34
N GLY A 186 -18.05 32.07 -54.89
CA GLY A 186 -19.24 31.94 -55.76
C GLY A 186 -19.60 33.25 -56.46
N GLU A 187 -19.35 34.39 -55.82
CA GLU A 187 -19.48 35.73 -56.43
C GLU A 187 -18.33 36.03 -57.40
N ILE A 188 -17.10 35.58 -57.13
CA ILE A 188 -15.96 35.68 -58.07
C ILE A 188 -16.21 34.84 -59.33
N TYR A 189 -16.88 33.69 -59.22
CA TYR A 189 -17.37 32.93 -60.39
C TYR A 189 -18.60 33.56 -61.08
N LYS A 190 -19.14 34.66 -60.53
CA LYS A 190 -20.26 35.44 -61.07
C LYS A 190 -19.84 36.81 -61.62
N LYS A 191 -18.61 36.97 -62.10
CA LYS A 191 -18.19 38.00 -63.09
C LYS A 191 -16.72 37.71 -63.42
N GLU A 192 -16.34 37.38 -64.64
CA GLU A 192 -16.50 38.22 -65.83
C GLU A 192 -16.95 37.39 -67.04
N LYS A 193 -18.00 37.86 -67.73
CA LYS A 193 -18.12 37.60 -69.16
C LYS A 193 -16.98 38.33 -69.84
N SER A 194 -16.17 37.62 -70.62
CA SER A 194 -15.08 38.19 -71.40
C SER A 194 -15.63 39.15 -72.46
N LEU A 195 -14.86 40.19 -72.81
CA LEU A 195 -15.13 41.10 -73.94
C LEU A 195 -15.39 40.35 -75.26
N ASP A 196 -14.86 39.13 -75.42
CA ASP A 196 -15.14 38.27 -76.58
C ASP A 196 -16.59 37.72 -76.62
N ASP A 197 -17.23 37.50 -75.46
CA ASP A 197 -18.65 37.09 -75.37
C ASP A 197 -19.61 38.28 -75.65
N GLU A 198 -19.18 39.51 -75.36
CA GLU A 198 -19.91 40.74 -75.70
C GLU A 198 -19.90 41.03 -77.21
N PHE A 199 -18.81 40.72 -77.93
CA PHE A 199 -18.78 40.83 -79.40
C PHE A 199 -19.58 39.72 -80.11
N ALA A 200 -19.64 38.52 -79.55
CA ALA A 200 -20.44 37.42 -80.12
C ALA A 200 -21.96 37.68 -80.04
N SER A 201 -22.40 38.48 -79.05
CA SER A 201 -23.80 38.85 -78.86
C SER A 201 -24.23 40.10 -79.64
N LEU A 202 -23.29 40.95 -80.07
CA LEU A 202 -23.52 42.07 -80.99
C LEU A 202 -23.85 41.65 -82.43
N ASN A 203 -23.54 40.42 -82.82
CA ASN A 203 -23.79 39.90 -84.19
C ASN A 203 -25.09 39.06 -84.31
N LYS A 204 -25.91 39.00 -83.27
CA LYS A 204 -27.22 38.34 -83.29
C LYS A 204 -28.31 39.34 -82.90
N ASN A 205 -28.74 40.17 -83.86
CA ASN A 205 -30.13 40.64 -84.05
C ASN A 205 -30.30 41.81 -85.05
N SER A 206 -29.48 41.90 -86.12
CA SER A 206 -29.73 42.90 -87.19
C SER A 206 -30.84 42.52 -88.17
N ALA A 207 -31.44 41.33 -88.08
CA ALA A 207 -32.42 40.89 -89.09
C ALA A 207 -33.88 41.23 -88.74
N VAL A 208 -34.21 41.41 -87.46
CA VAL A 208 -35.61 41.60 -87.01
C VAL A 208 -35.99 43.08 -86.95
N ASP A 209 -35.04 43.97 -86.64
CA ASP A 209 -35.27 45.42 -86.63
C ASP A 209 -35.28 46.03 -88.05
N ASP A 210 -34.51 45.46 -88.99
CA ASP A 210 -34.52 45.86 -90.40
C ASP A 210 -35.83 45.48 -91.12
N GLU A 211 -36.50 44.41 -90.67
CA GLU A 211 -37.80 43.98 -91.20
C GLU A 211 -38.94 44.88 -90.69
N LEU A 212 -38.86 45.36 -89.44
CA LEU A 212 -39.81 46.30 -88.85
C LEU A 212 -39.73 47.69 -89.53
N ALA A 213 -38.52 48.17 -89.84
CA ALA A 213 -38.30 49.46 -90.51
C ALA A 213 -38.80 49.48 -91.97
N ARG A 214 -38.77 48.34 -92.67
CA ARG A 214 -39.36 48.21 -94.02
C ARG A 214 -40.88 48.25 -94.00
N ILE A 215 -41.52 47.63 -93.02
CA ILE A 215 -42.99 47.64 -92.89
C ILE A 215 -43.49 49.05 -92.57
N MET A 216 -42.81 49.79 -91.69
CA MET A 216 -43.22 51.17 -91.38
C MET A 216 -43.11 52.13 -92.59
N LYS A 217 -42.10 51.96 -93.45
CA LYS A 217 -41.94 52.77 -94.67
C LYS A 217 -42.99 52.53 -95.76
N GLN A 218 -43.79 51.47 -95.65
CA GLN A 218 -44.87 51.18 -96.59
C GLN A 218 -46.22 51.83 -96.20
N TYR A 219 -46.30 52.45 -95.02
CA TYR A 219 -47.54 53.03 -94.48
C TYR A 219 -47.50 54.55 -94.24
N GLU A 220 -46.40 55.24 -94.57
CA GLU A 220 -46.36 56.71 -94.64
C GLU A 220 -46.53 57.17 -96.09
N LYS A 221 -47.56 58.00 -96.31
CA LYS A 221 -48.05 58.52 -97.59
C LYS A 221 -47.07 59.41 -98.34
#